data_AF-A0A1U9P8J8-F1
#
_entry.id   AF-A0A1U9P8J8-F1
#
_cell.length_a   1.000
_cell.length_b   1.000
_cell.length_c   1.000
_cell.angle_alpha   90.00
_cell.angle_beta   90.00
_cell.angle_gamma   90.00
#
_symmetry.space_group_name_H-M   'P 1'
#
loop_
_entity.id
_entity.type
_entity.pdbx_description
1 polymer ?
#
loop_
_entity_poly.entity_id
_entity_poly.type
_entity_poly.pdbx_seq_one_letter_code
_entity_poly.pdbx_strand_id
1 'polypeptide(L)'
;MPSTPDPAAPESEREEQEWLSSRKVAKLWPVREAWLPDAARRADVRVRTSSGQSLGTWGSGPTSYYFHAEDVGRATLEFAEGRIDVPSGWRTDTAVGRLREFWFKVLVYGAATVAVGAVVAAVLGCLAFVVFVLAVE
;
A
#
# COMPACT_ATOMS: atom_id res chain seq x y z
N MET A 1 -29.92 6.50 56.05
CA MET A 1 -30.03 6.06 54.64
C MET A 1 -31.13 6.88 53.99
N PRO A 2 -31.02 7.39 52.75
CA PRO A 2 -30.21 6.95 51.59
C PRO A 2 -29.13 8.02 51.24
N SER A 3 -28.22 7.91 50.27
CA SER A 3 -28.28 7.34 48.93
C SER A 3 -26.93 6.74 48.53
N THR A 4 -26.95 5.49 48.08
CA THR A 4 -25.85 4.86 47.35
C THR A 4 -25.77 5.52 45.97
N PRO A 5 -24.59 5.99 45.51
CA PRO A 5 -24.44 6.41 44.12
C PRO A 5 -24.53 5.17 43.23
N ASP A 6 -25.34 5.28 42.19
CA ASP A 6 -25.52 4.29 41.12
C ASP A 6 -24.16 3.96 40.47
N PRO A 7 -23.66 2.71 40.51
CA PRO A 7 -22.46 2.32 39.80
C PRO A 7 -22.85 1.81 38.41
N ALA A 8 -23.43 2.67 37.57
CA ALA A 8 -23.76 2.34 36.20
C ALA A 8 -23.89 3.59 35.32
N ALA A 9 -22.84 4.41 35.27
CA ALA A 9 -22.51 5.04 34.00
C ALA A 9 -21.51 4.09 33.33
N PRO A 10 -21.91 3.25 32.35
CA PRO A 10 -20.91 2.71 31.44
C PRO A 10 -20.19 3.92 30.87
N GLU A 11 -18.85 3.92 31.01
CA GLU A 11 -17.98 4.87 30.36
C GLU A 11 -18.55 5.10 28.96
N SER A 12 -18.92 6.35 28.66
CA SER A 12 -19.27 6.81 27.33
C SER A 12 -18.43 6.03 26.33
N GLU A 13 -19.11 5.33 25.41
CA GLU A 13 -18.53 4.80 24.19
C GLU A 13 -17.36 5.70 23.81
N ARG A 14 -16.12 5.27 24.13
CA ARG A 14 -14.95 5.87 23.51
C ARG A 14 -15.23 5.60 22.07
N GLU A 15 -15.69 6.62 21.33
CA GLU A 15 -15.77 6.59 19.88
C GLU A 15 -14.53 5.83 19.44
N GLU A 16 -14.72 4.60 18.94
CA GLU A 16 -13.60 3.80 18.46
C GLU A 16 -13.06 4.57 17.27
N GLN A 17 -12.09 5.45 17.54
CA GLN A 17 -11.61 6.45 16.59
C GLN A 17 -11.33 5.75 15.26
N GLU A 18 -12.07 6.10 14.20
CA GLU A 18 -12.06 5.33 12.96
C GLU A 18 -10.65 5.37 12.34
N TRP A 19 -10.13 4.20 11.96
CA TRP A 19 -8.87 4.05 11.25
C TRP A 19 -9.14 3.71 9.79
N LEU A 20 -8.68 4.56 8.88
CA LEU A 20 -8.84 4.41 7.44
C LEU A 20 -7.68 3.58 6.86
N SER A 21 -8.00 2.65 5.96
CA SER A 21 -6.98 1.92 5.22
C SER A 21 -6.32 2.79 4.15
N SER A 22 -5.10 2.43 3.74
CA SER A 22 -4.38 3.09 2.63
C SER A 22 -5.26 3.30 1.39
N ARG A 23 -6.07 2.31 1.01
CA ARG A 23 -6.97 2.41 -0.14
C ARG A 23 -8.08 3.46 0.04
N LYS A 24 -8.62 3.64 1.25
CA LYS A 24 -9.59 4.72 1.52
C LYS A 24 -8.91 6.08 1.40
N VAL A 25 -7.72 6.25 2.01
CA VAL A 25 -6.98 7.53 1.96
C VAL A 25 -6.50 7.87 0.56
N ALA A 26 -6.07 6.89 -0.24
CA ALA A 26 -5.67 7.09 -1.65
C ALA A 26 -6.79 7.63 -2.56
N LYS A 27 -8.06 7.50 -2.14
CA LYS A 27 -9.19 8.11 -2.86
C LYS A 27 -9.44 9.57 -2.45
N LEU A 28 -9.00 9.94 -1.26
CA LEU A 28 -9.19 11.29 -0.70
C LEU A 28 -8.03 12.21 -1.08
N TRP A 29 -6.81 11.67 -1.06
CA TRP A 29 -5.60 12.44 -1.33
C TRP A 29 -5.12 12.18 -2.76
N PRO A 30 -4.59 13.19 -3.46
CA PRO A 30 -3.98 13.04 -4.77
C PRO A 30 -2.58 12.43 -4.66
N VAL A 31 -2.39 11.37 -3.87
CA VAL A 31 -1.12 10.73 -3.55
C VAL A 31 -1.20 9.23 -3.80
N ARG A 32 -0.16 8.65 -4.40
CA ARG A 32 -0.09 7.20 -4.66
C ARG A 32 -0.02 6.42 -3.35
N GLU A 33 -0.68 5.26 -3.33
CA GLU A 33 -0.80 4.40 -2.14
C GLU A 33 0.56 4.06 -1.49
N ALA A 34 1.58 3.81 -2.32
CA ALA A 34 2.95 3.48 -1.86
C ALA A 34 3.65 4.62 -1.10
N TRP A 35 3.22 5.87 -1.29
CA TRP A 35 3.81 7.06 -0.66
C TRP A 35 2.89 7.69 0.40
N LEU A 36 1.74 7.08 0.68
CA LEU A 36 0.81 7.57 1.71
C LEU A 36 1.43 7.67 3.10
N PRO A 37 2.25 6.71 3.59
CA PRO A 37 2.88 6.85 4.90
C PRO A 37 3.81 8.07 4.98
N ASP A 38 4.55 8.35 3.91
CA ASP A 38 5.42 9.53 3.85
C ASP A 38 4.64 10.83 3.75
N ALA A 39 3.57 10.86 2.95
CA ALA A 39 2.68 12.00 2.85
C ALA A 39 1.95 12.27 4.18
N ALA A 40 1.51 11.22 4.88
CA ALA A 40 0.88 11.31 6.19
C ALA A 40 1.85 11.89 7.25
N ARG A 41 3.12 11.48 7.24
CA ARG A 41 4.14 12.07 8.11
C ARG A 41 4.34 13.57 7.86
N ARG A 42 4.30 14.01 6.59
CA ARG A 42 4.40 15.43 6.23
C ARG A 42 3.17 16.23 6.66
N ALA A 43 2.01 15.57 6.70
CA ALA A 43 0.72 16.16 7.08
C ALA A 43 0.39 16.00 8.58
N ASP A 44 1.34 15.55 9.39
CA ASP A 44 1.16 15.29 10.82
C ASP A 44 -0.06 14.39 11.11
N VAL A 45 -0.22 13.32 10.32
CA VAL A 45 -1.30 12.34 10.45
C VAL A 45 -0.81 11.11 11.19
N ARG A 46 -1.56 10.67 12.22
CA ARG A 46 -1.24 9.45 12.95
C ARG A 46 -1.40 8.22 12.06
N VAL A 47 -0.35 7.39 12.05
CA VAL A 47 -0.28 6.15 11.26
C VAL A 47 -0.07 4.95 12.19
N ARG A 48 -0.87 3.92 12.01
CA ARG A 48 -0.66 2.58 12.58
C ARG A 48 -0.20 1.62 11.49
N THR A 49 0.80 0.83 11.83
CA THR A 49 1.27 -0.27 10.98
C THR A 49 0.78 -1.58 11.55
N SER A 50 0.09 -2.37 10.73
CA SER A 50 -0.15 -3.78 11.01
C SER A 50 0.74 -4.59 10.09
N SER A 51 1.82 -5.13 10.65
CA SER A 51 2.62 -6.15 9.98
C SER A 51 2.03 -7.51 10.32
N GLY A 52 1.59 -8.27 9.31
CA GLY A 52 1.22 -9.65 9.53
C GLY A 52 2.43 -10.44 10.04
N GLN A 53 2.30 -11.12 11.18
CA GLN A 53 3.27 -12.14 11.55
C GLN A 53 3.22 -13.25 10.49
N SER A 54 4.33 -13.46 9.80
CA SER A 54 4.47 -14.58 8.88
C SER A 54 4.56 -15.85 9.71
N LEU A 55 3.60 -16.76 9.56
CA LEU A 55 3.64 -18.10 10.16
C LEU A 55 4.54 -19.07 9.36
N GLY A 56 5.38 -18.58 8.44
CA GLY A 56 6.24 -19.41 7.59
C GLY A 56 7.61 -18.80 7.28
N THR A 57 8.51 -19.63 6.78
CA THR A 57 9.92 -19.32 6.43
C THR A 57 10.11 -18.32 5.28
N TRP A 58 9.03 -17.79 4.71
CA TRP A 58 9.03 -16.97 3.48
C TRP A 58 8.82 -15.48 3.78
N GLY A 59 9.70 -14.89 4.59
CA GLY A 59 9.81 -13.44 4.75
C GLY A 59 8.67 -12.75 5.53
N SER A 60 8.89 -11.46 5.82
CA SER A 60 7.93 -10.61 6.55
C SER A 60 6.61 -10.47 5.78
N GLY A 61 5.48 -10.65 6.46
CA GLY A 61 4.16 -10.43 5.87
C GLY A 61 3.97 -8.99 5.38
N PRO A 62 3.01 -8.76 4.47
CA PRO A 62 2.76 -7.42 3.92
C PRO A 62 2.44 -6.42 5.05
N THR A 63 3.10 -5.27 5.02
CA THR A 63 2.84 -4.17 5.95
C THR A 63 1.60 -3.41 5.50
N SER A 64 0.54 -3.49 6.29
CA SER A 64 -0.68 -2.70 6.10
C SER A 64 -0.59 -1.42 6.92
N TYR A 65 -0.95 -0.29 6.31
CA TYR A 65 -1.00 1.01 6.97
C TYR A 65 -2.44 1.45 7.19
N TYR A 66 -2.68 2.02 8.37
CA TYR A 66 -3.95 2.58 8.80
C TYR A 66 -3.73 4.01 9.29
N PHE A 67 -4.62 4.91 8.91
CA PHE A 67 -4.50 6.35 9.15
C PHE A 67 -5.68 6.82 9.99
N HIS A 68 -5.43 7.71 10.94
CA HIS A 68 -6.49 8.24 11.79
C HIS A 68 -7.47 9.11 10.98
N ALA A 69 -8.78 8.83 11.06
CA ALA A 69 -9.77 9.45 10.18
C ALA A 69 -9.88 10.97 10.33
N GLU A 70 -9.83 11.51 11.55
CA GLU A 70 -9.93 12.95 11.79
C GLU A 70 -8.71 13.70 11.26
N ASP A 71 -7.52 13.16 11.53
CA ASP A 71 -6.27 13.72 11.03
C ASP A 71 -6.26 13.72 9.49
N VAL A 72 -6.77 12.64 8.87
CA VAL A 72 -6.94 12.55 7.41
C VAL A 72 -7.93 13.58 6.89
N GLY A 73 -9.05 13.80 7.59
CA GLY A 73 -10.03 14.82 7.22
C GLY A 73 -9.44 16.23 7.21
N ARG A 74 -8.74 16.59 8.30
CA ARG A 74 -8.00 17.87 8.40
C ARG A 74 -6.98 18.01 7.28
N ALA A 75 -6.12 17.01 7.11
CA ALA A 75 -5.06 17.04 6.11
C ALA A 75 -5.62 17.06 4.68
N THR A 76 -6.78 16.44 4.41
CA THR A 76 -7.42 16.48 3.08
C THR A 76 -7.68 17.91 2.62
N LEU A 77 -8.14 18.78 3.54
CA LEU A 77 -8.34 20.20 3.24
C LEU A 77 -7.00 20.90 2.95
N GLU A 78 -5.98 20.66 3.77
CA GLU A 78 -4.64 21.22 3.58
C GLU A 78 -3.97 20.75 2.28
N PHE A 79 -4.25 19.52 1.85
CA PHE A 79 -3.85 18.97 0.55
C PHE A 79 -4.52 19.67 -0.61
N ALA A 80 -5.83 19.91 -0.50
CA ALA A 80 -6.61 20.61 -1.52
C ALA A 80 -6.17 22.09 -1.66
N GLU A 81 -5.82 22.72 -0.53
CA GLU A 81 -5.32 24.09 -0.50
C GLU A 81 -3.82 24.20 -0.85
N GLY A 82 -3.12 23.07 -1.05
CA GLY A 82 -1.71 23.05 -1.41
C GLY A 82 -0.75 23.48 -0.28
N ARG A 83 -1.20 23.44 0.98
CA ARG A 83 -0.37 23.79 2.15
C ARG A 83 0.67 22.72 2.48
N ILE A 84 0.39 21.48 2.13
CA ILE A 84 1.32 20.35 2.36
C ILE A 84 2.17 20.17 1.10
N ASP A 85 3.48 20.41 1.24
CA ASP A 85 4.43 20.17 0.16
C ASP A 85 4.63 18.66 -0.05
N VAL A 86 4.08 18.16 -1.16
CA VAL A 86 4.23 16.77 -1.59
C VAL A 86 4.92 16.73 -2.95
N PRO A 87 6.02 15.95 -3.08
CA PRO A 87 6.75 15.82 -4.33
C PRO A 87 5.83 15.43 -5.50
N SER A 88 5.97 16.11 -6.64
CA SER A 88 5.14 15.87 -7.83
C SER A 88 5.14 14.41 -8.28
N GLY A 89 6.27 13.70 -8.12
CA GLY A 89 6.39 12.28 -8.45
C GLY A 89 5.60 11.31 -7.55
N TRP A 90 5.12 11.78 -6.39
CA TRP A 90 4.25 11.00 -5.50
C TRP A 90 2.77 11.24 -5.80
N ARG A 91 2.46 12.39 -6.41
CA ARG A 91 1.10 12.80 -6.67
C ARG A 91 0.48 12.09 -7.86
N THR A 92 -0.83 11.88 -7.84
CA THR A 92 -1.58 11.24 -8.94
C THR A 92 -2.21 12.24 -9.92
N ASP A 93 -2.37 13.49 -9.49
CA ASP A 93 -2.96 14.58 -10.28
C ASP A 93 -1.96 15.25 -11.24
N THR A 94 -0.66 15.17 -10.96
CA THR A 94 0.39 15.77 -11.80
C THR A 94 0.80 14.90 -12.99
N ALA A 95 1.20 15.53 -14.09
CA ALA A 95 1.72 14.84 -15.27
C ALA A 95 2.99 14.03 -14.96
N VAL A 96 3.88 14.58 -14.13
CA VAL A 96 5.12 13.91 -13.69
C VAL A 96 4.79 12.63 -12.93
N GLY A 97 3.86 12.69 -11.99
CA GLY A 97 3.42 11.54 -11.22
C GLY A 97 2.81 10.43 -12.07
N ARG A 98 1.91 10.80 -13.01
CA ARG A 98 1.31 9.84 -13.96
C ARG A 98 2.35 9.16 -14.85
N LEU A 99 3.29 9.93 -15.39
CA LEU A 99 4.35 9.39 -16.23
C LEU A 99 5.23 8.40 -15.45
N ARG A 100 5.54 8.71 -14.19
CA ARG A 100 6.34 7.84 -13.32
C ARG A 100 5.62 6.54 -12.99
N GLU A 101 4.31 6.59 -12.76
CA GLU A 101 3.50 5.39 -12.54
C GLU A 101 3.42 4.52 -13.80
N PHE A 102 3.23 5.14 -14.96
CA PHE A 102 3.24 4.43 -16.24
C PHE A 102 4.55 3.68 -16.47
N TRP A 103 5.69 4.36 -16.36
CA TRP A 103 7.00 3.72 -16.54
C TRP A 103 7.28 2.63 -15.52
N PHE A 104 6.87 2.83 -14.27
CA PHE A 104 6.99 1.80 -13.24
C PHE A 104 6.19 0.55 -13.61
N LYS A 105 4.94 0.71 -14.05
CA LYS A 105 4.10 -0.41 -14.52
C LYS A 105 4.73 -1.11 -15.73
N VAL A 106 5.18 -0.34 -16.73
CA VAL A 106 5.83 -0.89 -17.93
C VAL A 106 7.08 -1.69 -17.55
N LEU A 107 7.91 -1.19 -16.65
CA LEU A 107 9.13 -1.88 -16.22
C LEU A 107 8.79 -3.17 -15.47
N VAL A 108 7.83 -3.15 -14.54
CA VAL A 108 7.45 -4.33 -13.76
C VAL A 108 6.80 -5.40 -14.64
N TYR A 109 5.79 -5.03 -15.44
CA TYR A 109 5.11 -5.99 -16.32
C TYR A 109 6.00 -6.44 -17.47
N GLY A 110 6.82 -5.54 -18.03
CA GLY A 110 7.79 -5.86 -19.07
C GLY A 110 8.84 -6.85 -18.57
N ALA A 111 9.45 -6.58 -17.41
CA ALA A 111 10.43 -7.48 -16.81
C ALA A 111 9.82 -8.85 -16.46
N ALA A 112 8.61 -8.87 -15.89
CA ALA A 112 7.90 -10.11 -15.61
C ALA A 112 7.62 -10.92 -16.88
N THR A 113 7.19 -10.26 -17.95
CA THR A 113 6.92 -10.92 -19.25
C THR A 113 8.19 -11.50 -19.85
N VAL A 114 9.29 -10.75 -19.85
CA VAL A 114 10.59 -11.24 -20.34
C VAL A 114 11.09 -12.42 -19.50
N ALA A 115 10.97 -12.35 -18.18
CA ALA A 115 11.36 -13.44 -17.30
C ALA A 115 10.56 -14.73 -17.59
N VAL A 116 9.23 -14.62 -17.73
CA VAL A 116 8.38 -15.77 -18.10
C VAL A 116 8.77 -16.32 -19.47
N GLY A 117 8.99 -15.45 -20.47
CA GLY A 117 9.43 -15.87 -21.80
C GLY A 117 10.76 -16.62 -21.78
N ALA A 118 11.73 -16.13 -21.00
CA ALA A 118 13.03 -16.78 -20.84
C ALA A 118 12.91 -18.17 -20.19
N VAL A 119 12.06 -18.32 -19.16
CA VAL A 119 11.79 -19.61 -18.53
C VAL A 119 11.15 -20.58 -19.51
N VAL A 120 10.14 -20.15 -20.27
CA VAL A 120 9.49 -20.99 -21.29
C VAL A 120 10.49 -21.43 -22.36
N ALA A 121 11.30 -20.50 -22.87
CA ALA A 121 12.32 -20.80 -23.87
C ALA A 121 13.36 -21.81 -23.33
N ALA A 122 13.80 -21.65 -22.08
CA ALA A 122 14.73 -22.57 -21.44
C ALA A 122 14.14 -23.99 -21.31
N VAL A 123 12.88 -24.10 -20.87
CA VAL A 123 12.19 -25.39 -20.74
C VAL A 123 12.05 -26.08 -22.10
N LEU A 124 11.60 -25.35 -23.13
CA LEU A 124 11.48 -25.89 -24.49
C LEU A 124 12.84 -26.31 -25.06
N GLY A 125 13.88 -25.51 -24.83
CA GLY A 125 15.25 -25.85 -25.22
C GLY A 125 15.76 -27.13 -24.56
N CYS A 126 15.53 -27.29 -23.25
CA CYS A 126 15.88 -28.52 -22.54
C CYS A 126 15.12 -29.73 -23.08
N LEU A 127 13.81 -29.60 -23.34
CA LEU A 127 13.01 -30.68 -23.91
C LEU A 127 13.47 -31.09 -25.31
N ALA A 128 13.72 -30.10 -26.18
CA ALA A 128 14.24 -30.36 -27.52
C ALA A 128 15.61 -31.04 -27.49
N PHE A 129 16.47 -30.64 -26.55
CA PHE A 129 17.77 -31.27 -26.34
C PHE A 129 17.63 -32.73 -25.88
N VAL A 130 16.75 -33.01 -24.92
CA VAL A 130 16.48 -34.39 -24.45
C VAL A 130 15.96 -35.26 -25.59
N VAL A 131 14.98 -34.76 -26.37
CA VAL A 131 14.45 -35.49 -27.54
C VAL A 131 15.54 -35.76 -28.57
N PHE A 132 16.41 -34.78 -28.84
CA PHE A 132 17.53 -34.96 -29.76
C PHE A 132 18.49 -36.05 -29.27
N VAL A 133 18.87 -36.04 -27.99
CA VAL A 133 19.74 -37.08 -27.41
C VAL A 133 19.10 -38.47 -27.54
N LEU A 134 17.82 -38.60 -27.20
CA LEU A 134 17.09 -39.87 -27.30
C LEU A 134 16.86 -40.36 -28.74
N ALA A 135 16.88 -39.46 -29.73
CA ALA A 135 16.67 -39.80 -31.14
C ALA A 135 17.97 -40.17 -31.87
N VAL A 136 19.13 -39.85 -31.28
CA VAL A 136 20.46 -40.09 -31.86
C VAL A 136 21.13 -41.34 -31.26
N GLU A 137 20.68 -41.81 -30.10
CA GLU A 137 20.96 -43.16 -29.57
C GLU A 137 20.15 -44.25 -30.29
#